data_AF-A0A413VFJ6-F1
#
_entry.id   AF-A0A413VFJ6-F1
#
_cell.length_a   1.000
_cell.length_b   1.000
_cell.length_c   1.000
_cell.angle_alpha   90.00
_cell.angle_beta   90.00
_cell.angle_gamma   90.00
#
_symmetry.space_group_name_H-M   'P 1'
#
loop_
_entity.id
_entity.type
_entity.pdbx_description
1 polymer ?
#
loop_
_entity_poly.entity_id
_entity_poly.type
_entity_poly.pdbx_seq_one_letter_code
_entity_poly.pdbx_strand_id
1 'polypeptide(L)'
;MELNGYRLLLPEGTLDYFDLVDVKESVNEVVFYLEEKNMVPENYTDQDTESKGFYDPVIVQDFPLRGKKVFLNIRRRRWLLK
;
A
#
# COMPACT_ATOMS: atom_id res chain seq x y z
N MET A 1 7.32 -9.61 -16.10
CA MET A 1 6.70 -8.71 -15.11
C MET A 1 5.41 -8.22 -15.74
N GLU A 2 4.27 -8.66 -15.23
CA GLU A 2 2.98 -8.13 -15.67
C GLU A 2 2.96 -6.63 -15.38
N LEU A 3 2.99 -5.80 -16.44
CA LEU A 3 2.83 -4.36 -16.32
C LEU A 3 1.36 -4.08 -16.01
N ASN A 4 0.99 -4.23 -14.75
CA ASN A 4 -0.34 -3.83 -14.31
C ASN A 4 -0.43 -2.30 -14.41
N GLY A 5 -1.37 -1.79 -15.21
CA GLY A 5 -1.53 -0.35 -15.49
C GLY A 5 -1.79 0.53 -14.26
N TYR A 6 -1.95 -0.06 -13.08
CA TYR A 6 -2.15 0.62 -11.81
C TYR A 6 -1.01 1.59 -11.44
N ARG A 7 0.22 1.38 -11.93
CA ARG A 7 1.30 2.36 -11.75
C ARG A 7 0.97 3.74 -12.33
N LEU A 8 0.10 3.81 -13.35
CA LEU A 8 -0.36 5.07 -13.93
C LEU A 8 -1.51 5.72 -13.14
N LEU A 9 -2.13 4.97 -12.23
CA LEU A 9 -3.29 5.41 -11.44
C LEU A 9 -2.91 5.77 -10.00
N LEU A 10 -1.82 5.22 -9.49
CA LEU A 10 -1.29 5.51 -8.17
C LEU A 10 -0.24 6.61 -8.23
N PRO A 11 -0.02 7.37 -7.13
CA PRO A 11 1.09 8.29 -7.04
C PRO A 11 2.43 7.60 -7.33
N GLU A 12 3.34 8.34 -7.96
CA GLU A 12 4.67 7.82 -8.30
C GLU A 12 5.40 7.35 -7.03
N GLY A 13 6.05 6.20 -7.12
CA GLY A 13 6.77 5.57 -6.00
C GLY A 13 5.90 4.78 -5.00
N THR A 14 4.56 4.82 -5.11
CA THR A 14 3.68 4.04 -4.19
C THR A 14 4.02 2.56 -4.21
N LEU A 15 4.19 1.99 -5.40
CA LEU A 15 4.48 0.57 -5.59
C LEU A 15 5.93 0.19 -5.28
N ASP A 16 6.80 1.16 -4.97
CA ASP A 16 8.16 0.86 -4.52
C ASP A 16 8.14 0.35 -3.07
N TYR A 17 7.27 0.93 -2.25
CA TYR A 17 7.12 0.60 -0.82
C TYR A 17 5.95 -0.33 -0.50
N PHE A 18 4.90 -0.32 -1.31
CA PHE A 18 3.68 -1.09 -1.06
C PHE A 18 3.40 -2.09 -2.17
N ASP A 19 2.91 -3.26 -1.79
CA ASP A 19 2.32 -4.23 -2.71
C ASP A 19 0.81 -3.94 -2.84
N LEU A 20 0.33 -3.90 -4.09
CA LEU A 20 -1.10 -3.85 -4.37
C LEU A 20 -1.67 -5.26 -4.23
N VAL A 21 -2.39 -5.51 -3.13
CA VAL A 21 -2.89 -6.84 -2.80
C VAL A 21 -4.30 -7.11 -3.30
N ASP A 22 -5.11 -6.06 -3.47
CA ASP A 22 -6.47 -6.18 -3.99
C ASP A 22 -6.96 -4.85 -4.57
N VAL A 23 -7.91 -4.92 -5.49
CA VAL A 23 -8.63 -3.75 -6.03
C VAL A 23 -10.12 -4.08 -6.05
N LYS A 24 -10.91 -3.31 -5.30
CA LYS A 24 -12.36 -3.46 -5.28
C LYS A 24 -13.02 -2.28 -5.96
N GLU A 25 -13.75 -2.56 -7.02
CA GLU A 25 -14.56 -1.59 -7.72
C GLU A 25 -16.04 -1.77 -7.34
N SER A 26 -16.70 -0.66 -7.07
CA SER A 26 -18.13 -0.55 -6.87
C SER A 26 -18.73 0.46 -7.85
N VAL A 27 -20.05 0.66 -7.77
CA VAL A 27 -20.77 1.60 -8.65
C VAL A 27 -20.20 3.03 -8.50
N ASN A 28 -19.92 3.45 -7.27
CA ASN A 28 -19.57 4.84 -6.95
C ASN A 28 -18.12 5.03 -6.49
N GLU A 29 -17.37 3.95 -6.27
CA GLU A 29 -16.01 4.02 -5.70
C GLU A 29 -15.10 2.90 -6.18
N VAL A 30 -13.80 3.13 -6.06
CA VAL A 30 -12.71 2.18 -6.27
C VAL A 30 -11.81 2.22 -5.05
N VAL A 31 -11.51 1.05 -4.48
CA VAL A 31 -10.65 0.91 -3.32
C VAL A 31 -9.43 0.08 -3.69
N PHE A 32 -8.24 0.68 -3.57
CA PHE A 32 -6.96 0.00 -3.72
C PHE A 32 -6.47 -0.44 -2.33
N TYR A 33 -6.21 -1.74 -2.17
CA TYR A 33 -5.66 -2.28 -0.93
C TYR A 33 -4.16 -2.45 -1.07
N LEU A 34 -3.42 -1.74 -0.23
CA LEU A 34 -1.97 -1.64 -0.25
C LEU A 34 -1.40 -2.20 1.06
N GLU A 35 -0.46 -3.13 0.96
CA GLU A 35 0.30 -3.64 2.10
C GLU A 35 1.76 -3.20 1.98
N GLU A 36 2.33 -2.67 3.05
CA GLU A 36 3.75 -2.31 3.07
C GLU A 36 4.61 -3.57 2.84
N LYS A 37 5.59 -3.48 1.95
CA LYS A 37 6.49 -4.59 1.63
C LYS A 37 7.30 -5.00 2.85
N ASN A 38 7.69 -6.27 2.89
CA ASN A 38 8.57 -6.79 3.94
C ASN A 38 10.04 -6.45 3.65
N MET A 39 10.36 -5.16 3.52
CA MET A 39 11.72 -4.67 3.34
C MET A 39 12.16 -3.98 4.62
N VAL A 40 13.23 -4.49 5.22
CA VAL A 40 13.85 -3.85 6.39
C VAL A 40 14.35 -2.48 5.94
N PRO A 41 14.00 -1.38 6.65
CA PRO A 41 14.51 -0.07 6.28
C PRO A 41 16.03 -0.10 6.37
N GLU A 42 16.73 0.50 5.41
CA GLU A 42 18.20 0.41 5.28
C GLU A 42 18.94 0.74 6.59
N ASN A 43 18.42 1.69 7.38
CA ASN A 43 18.99 2.10 8.66
C ASN A 43 18.91 1.05 9.79
N TYR A 44 18.17 -0.04 9.60
CA TYR A 44 17.98 -1.12 10.59
C TYR A 44 18.43 -2.48 10.07
N THR A 45 19.19 -2.52 8.96
CA THR A 45 19.71 -3.79 8.41
C THR A 45 20.63 -4.54 9.38
N ASP A 46 21.29 -3.81 10.30
CA ASP A 46 22.17 -4.38 11.33
C ASP A 46 21.46 -4.74 12.65
N GLN A 47 20.13 -4.59 12.73
CA GLN A 47 19.35 -4.90 13.93
C GLN A 47 18.41 -6.09 13.69
N ASP A 48 18.25 -6.95 14.70
CA ASP A 48 17.28 -8.05 14.68
C ASP A 48 15.85 -7.48 14.70
N THR A 49 15.31 -7.21 13.52
CA THR A 49 13.94 -6.71 13.36
C THR A 49 12.96 -7.86 13.12
N GLU A 50 11.86 -7.89 13.87
CA GLU A 50 10.78 -8.86 13.68
C GLU A 50 9.49 -8.14 13.25
N SER A 51 8.95 -8.52 12.09
CA SER A 51 7.66 -8.01 11.60
C SER A 51 6.50 -8.68 12.34
N LYS A 52 5.83 -7.97 13.27
CA LYS A 52 4.62 -8.44 13.96
C LYS A 52 3.32 -7.97 13.29
N GLY A 53 3.14 -8.38 12.04
CA GLY A 53 1.92 -8.10 11.28
C GLY A 53 1.80 -6.62 10.89
N PHE A 54 0.57 -6.10 10.91
CA PHE A 54 0.25 -4.75 10.41
C PHE A 54 -0.42 -3.89 11.48
N TYR A 55 -0.27 -2.56 11.35
CA TYR A 55 -1.12 -1.59 12.02
C TYR A 55 -2.53 -1.60 11.42
N ASP A 56 -3.47 -0.98 12.14
CA ASP A 56 -4.80 -0.74 11.61
C ASP A 56 -4.71 0.06 10.30
N PRO A 57 -5.54 -0.27 9.30
CA PRO A 57 -5.46 0.35 8.00
C PRO A 57 -5.74 1.85 8.06
N VAL A 58 -4.94 2.62 7.33
CA VAL A 58 -5.16 4.04 7.10
C VAL A 58 -5.84 4.20 5.75
N ILE A 59 -6.97 4.92 5.72
CA ILE A 59 -7.71 5.18 4.49
C ILE A 59 -7.41 6.61 4.04
N VAL A 60 -6.87 6.73 2.83
CA VAL A 60 -6.62 8.01 2.17
C VAL A 60 -7.55 8.15 0.98
N GLN A 61 -8.20 9.29 0.83
CA GLN A 61 -8.99 9.58 -0.36
C GLN A 61 -8.09 10.20 -1.43
N ASP A 62 -8.19 9.70 -2.66
CA ASP A 62 -7.45 10.19 -3.82
C ASP A 62 -8.40 10.84 -4.85
N PHE A 63 -7.82 11.38 -5.92
CA PHE A 63 -8.58 11.98 -7.01
C PHE A 63 -9.54 10.97 -7.65
N PRO A 64 -10.77 11.42 -7.97
CA PRO A 64 -11.78 10.53 -8.51
C PRO A 64 -11.38 9.99 -9.89
N LEU A 65 -11.62 8.70 -10.11
CA LEU A 65 -11.30 8.01 -11.35
C LEU A 65 -12.59 7.73 -12.10
N ARG A 66 -12.77 8.37 -13.26
CA ARG A 66 -13.96 8.24 -14.12
C ARG A 66 -15.28 8.46 -13.37
N GLY A 67 -15.32 9.45 -12.48
CA GLY A 67 -16.49 9.80 -11.69
C GLY A 67 -16.70 8.95 -10.43
N LYS A 68 -15.83 7.97 -10.17
CA LYS A 68 -15.83 7.17 -8.94
C LYS A 68 -14.88 7.77 -7.92
N LYS A 69 -15.27 7.75 -6.64
CA LYS A 69 -14.36 8.11 -5.55
C LYS A 69 -13.23 7.07 -5.47
N VAL A 70 -12.01 7.50 -5.23
CA VAL A 70 -10.88 6.59 -5.08
C VAL A 70 -10.42 6.60 -3.63
N PHE A 71 -10.21 5.42 -3.08
CA PHE A 71 -9.65 5.24 -1.75
C PHE A 71 -8.43 4.33 -1.80
N LEU A 72 -7.38 4.74 -1.09
CA LEU A 72 -6.19 3.95 -0.83
C LEU A 72 -6.29 3.42 0.60
N ASN A 73 -6.52 2.12 0.75
CA ASN A 73 -6.53 1.43 2.03
C ASN A 73 -5.13 0.87 2.30
N ILE A 74 -4.38 1.54 3.17
CA ILE A 74 -2.95 1.31 3.38
C ILE A 74 -2.73 0.61 4.71
N ARG A 75 -2.10 -0.57 4.68
CA ARG A 75 -1.65 -1.31 5.86
C ARG A 75 -0.13 -1.23 5.98
N ARG A 76 0.33 -0.66 7.10
CA ARG A 76 1.76 -0.51 7.41
C ARG A 76 2.24 -1.64 8.32
N ARG A 77 3.45 -2.13 8.12
CA ARG A 77 4.04 -3.20 8.94
C ARG A 77 4.40 -2.67 10.32
N ARG A 78 4.20 -3.55 11.31
CA ARG A 78 4.67 -3.35 12.67
C ARG A 78 6.05 -3.95 12.81
N TRP A 79 7.06 -3.10 12.90
CA TRP A 79 8.43 -3.51 13.17
C TRP A 79 8.69 -3.44 14.67
N LEU A 80 9.16 -4.55 15.25
CA LEU A 80 9.74 -4.56 16.58
C LEU A 80 11.26 -4.59 16.46
N LEU A 81 11.92 -3.59 17.04
CA LEU A 81 13.36 -3.60 17.25
C LEU A 81 13.63 -4.48 18.48
N LYS A 82 14.52 -5.47 18.34
CA LYS A 82 15.05 -6.23 19.48
C LYS A 82 16.32 -5.58 20.03
#